data_AF-A0A8C1S390-F1
#
_entry.id   AF-A0A8C1S390-F1
#
_cell.length_a   1.000
_cell.length_b   1.000
_cell.length_c   1.000
_cell.angle_alpha   90.00
_cell.angle_beta   90.00
_cell.angle_gamma   90.00
#
_symmetry.space_group_name_H-M   'P 1'
#
loop_
_entity.id
_entity.type
_entity.pdbx_description
1 polymer ?
#
loop_
_entity_poly.entity_id
_entity_poly.type
_entity_poly.pdbx_seq_one_letter_code
_entity_poly.pdbx_strand_id
1 'polypeptide(L)'
;MATNVSLDPNSPDDKCSRNEVLSWINETLQINFTQVEQCRSGACFCQLMDLLFPGSIDMSKVKFESQKRSDFLQNYSLLQTAFRKSGVTE
;
A
#
# COMPACT_ATOMS: atom_id res chain seq x y z
N MET A 1 7.26 -3.49 15.70
CA MET A 1 7.56 -2.11 15.30
C MET A 1 8.23 -2.18 13.93
N ALA A 2 7.90 -1.29 13.02
CA ALA A 2 8.42 -1.28 11.66
C ALA A 2 9.84 -0.71 11.63
N THR A 3 10.65 -1.19 10.68
CA THR A 3 11.94 -0.60 10.35
C THR A 3 11.72 0.42 9.23
N ASN A 4 11.96 1.70 9.52
CA ASN A 4 11.84 2.78 8.54
C ASN A 4 13.04 2.74 7.56
N VAL A 5 12.77 2.97 6.28
CA VAL A 5 13.76 2.97 5.19
C VAL A 5 13.63 4.28 4.41
N SER A 6 14.77 4.92 4.12
CA SER A 6 14.84 6.12 3.28
C SER A 6 15.43 5.76 1.93
N LEU A 7 14.79 6.20 0.84
CA LEU A 7 15.24 5.97 -0.53
C LEU A 7 16.03 7.18 -1.05
N ASP A 8 17.17 6.96 -1.70
CA ASP A 8 17.92 8.00 -2.40
C ASP A 8 17.54 8.02 -3.90
N PRO A 9 16.92 9.10 -4.41
CA PRO A 9 16.55 9.18 -5.82
C PRO A 9 17.74 9.16 -6.80
N ASN A 10 18.97 9.34 -6.31
CA ASN A 10 20.19 9.25 -7.11
C ASN A 10 20.79 7.84 -7.12
N SER A 11 20.42 6.99 -6.16
CA SER A 11 20.85 5.60 -6.12
C SER A 11 20.16 4.81 -7.23
N PRO A 12 20.90 4.09 -8.10
CA PRO A 12 20.30 3.21 -9.10
C PRO A 12 19.62 1.99 -8.46
N ASP A 13 20.10 1.53 -7.30
CA ASP A 13 19.58 0.35 -6.61
C ASP A 13 18.21 0.60 -5.96
N ASP A 14 17.85 1.86 -5.73
CA ASP A 14 16.57 2.27 -5.14
C ASP A 14 15.46 2.49 -6.20
N LYS A 15 15.76 2.24 -7.49
CA LYS A 15 14.84 2.47 -8.60
C LYS A 15 14.22 1.17 -9.09
N CYS A 16 12.91 1.20 -9.30
CA CYS A 16 12.15 0.10 -9.86
C CYS A 16 11.21 0.62 -10.94
N SER A 17 11.02 -0.13 -12.03
CA SER A 17 10.09 0.28 -13.09
C SER A 17 8.63 0.11 -12.66
N ARG A 18 7.74 0.90 -13.25
CA ARG A 18 6.29 0.81 -13.00
C ARG A 18 5.73 -0.60 -13.21
N ASN A 19 6.25 -1.31 -14.21
CA ASN A 19 5.79 -2.66 -14.56
C ASN A 19 6.26 -3.68 -13.53
N GLU A 20 7.50 -3.59 -13.07
CA GLU A 20 8.05 -4.47 -12.03
C GLU A 20 7.29 -4.30 -10.71
N VAL A 21 7.05 -3.05 -10.28
CA VAL A 21 6.23 -2.78 -9.09
C VAL A 21 4.83 -3.37 -9.23
N LEU A 22 4.21 -3.23 -10.40
CA LEU A 22 2.85 -3.75 -10.62
C LEU A 22 2.82 -5.28 -10.63
N SER A 23 3.80 -5.94 -11.26
CA SER A 23 3.94 -7.40 -11.24
C SER A 23 4.11 -7.89 -9.82
N TRP A 24 5.00 -7.26 -9.04
CA TRP A 24 5.22 -7.62 -7.65
C TRP A 24 3.95 -7.48 -6.79
N ILE A 25 3.20 -6.38 -6.93
CA ILE A 25 1.93 -6.20 -6.20
C ILE A 25 0.93 -7.29 -6.58
N ASN A 26 0.78 -7.56 -7.88
CA ASN A 26 -0.15 -8.57 -8.39
C ASN A 26 0.20 -9.97 -7.88
N GLU A 27 1.46 -10.36 -7.91
CA GLU A 27 1.97 -11.64 -7.42
C GLU A 27 1.84 -11.75 -5.89
N THR A 28 2.15 -10.68 -5.16
CA THR A 28 2.11 -10.69 -3.69
C THR A 28 0.68 -10.78 -3.16
N LEU A 29 -0.24 -10.01 -3.73
CA LEU A 29 -1.63 -9.91 -3.25
C LEU A 29 -2.60 -10.80 -4.01
N GLN A 30 -2.14 -11.52 -5.04
CA GLN A 30 -2.96 -12.33 -5.93
C GLN A 30 -4.09 -11.50 -6.58
N ILE A 31 -3.73 -10.33 -7.12
CA ILE A 31 -4.64 -9.41 -7.82
C ILE A 31 -4.20 -9.18 -9.27
N ASN A 32 -5.08 -8.57 -10.08
CA ASN A 32 -4.88 -8.39 -11.52
C ASN A 32 -4.93 -6.90 -11.93
N PHE A 33 -4.05 -6.07 -11.37
CA PHE A 33 -3.91 -4.70 -11.84
C PHE A 33 -3.19 -4.67 -13.19
N THR A 34 -3.74 -3.88 -14.10
CA THR A 34 -3.19 -3.62 -15.44
C THR A 34 -2.52 -2.25 -15.52
N GLN A 35 -2.84 -1.36 -14.58
CA GLN A 35 -2.39 0.03 -14.52
C GLN A 35 -2.01 0.40 -13.08
N VAL A 36 -0.90 1.13 -12.91
CA VAL A 36 -0.41 1.59 -11.58
C VAL A 36 -1.43 2.52 -10.91
N GLU A 37 -2.23 3.21 -11.71
CA GLU A 37 -3.31 4.09 -11.31
C GLU A 37 -4.37 3.36 -10.44
N GLN A 38 -4.49 2.04 -10.56
CA GLN A 38 -5.38 1.24 -9.71
C GLN A 38 -4.93 1.22 -8.24
N CYS A 39 -3.63 1.41 -7.98
CA CYS A 39 -3.09 1.56 -6.62
C CYS A 39 -3.55 2.84 -5.93
N ARG A 40 -4.04 3.84 -6.68
CA ARG A 40 -4.59 5.10 -6.14
C ARG A 40 -5.72 4.89 -5.15
N SER A 41 -6.43 3.76 -5.23
CA SER A 41 -7.48 3.40 -4.28
C SER A 41 -6.97 3.27 -2.83
N GLY A 42 -5.68 2.99 -2.64
CA GLY A 42 -5.09 2.69 -1.34
C GLY A 42 -5.42 1.30 -0.78
N ALA A 43 -6.28 0.52 -1.45
CA ALA A 43 -6.70 -0.79 -0.96
C ALA A 43 -5.55 -1.82 -0.98
N CYS A 44 -4.73 -1.83 -2.03
CA CYS A 44 -3.56 -2.71 -2.11
C CYS A 44 -2.54 -2.40 -0.99
N PHE A 45 -2.34 -1.12 -0.66
CA PHE A 45 -1.46 -0.73 0.45
C PHE A 45 -2.00 -1.17 1.81
N CYS A 46 -3.33 -1.14 2.00
CA CYS A 46 -3.96 -1.69 3.19
C CYS A 46 -3.70 -3.20 3.32
N GLN A 47 -3.82 -3.95 2.21
CA GLN A 47 -3.51 -5.38 2.20
C GLN A 47 -2.03 -5.66 2.49
N LEU A 48 -1.11 -4.91 1.88
CA LEU A 48 0.33 -5.05 2.14
C LEU A 48 0.67 -4.77 3.60
N MET A 49 0.04 -3.76 4.20
CA MET A 49 0.23 -3.44 5.61
C MET A 49 -0.25 -4.56 6.53
N ASP A 50 -1.42 -5.15 6.25
CA ASP A 50 -1.94 -6.29 7.00
C ASP A 50 -1.10 -7.56 6.78
N LEU A 51 -0.51 -7.75 5.61
CA LEU A 51 0.41 -8.85 5.34
C LEU A 51 1.71 -8.74 6.16
N LEU A 52 2.27 -7.53 6.26
CA LEU A 52 3.48 -7.27 7.06
C LEU A 52 3.21 -7.30 8.57
N PHE A 53 2.06 -6.77 8.99
CA PHE A 53 1.64 -6.68 10.38
C PHE A 53 0.19 -7.17 10.49
N PRO A 54 -0.03 -8.49 10.65
CA PRO A 54 -1.37 -9.06 10.71
C PRO A 54 -2.25 -8.42 11.79
N GLY A 55 -3.45 -7.98 11.40
CA GLY A 55 -4.40 -7.30 12.27
C GLY A 55 -4.13 -5.81 12.47
N SER A 56 -3.16 -5.23 11.74
CA SER A 56 -2.88 -3.79 11.78
C SER A 56 -3.96 -2.95 11.09
N ILE A 57 -4.65 -3.53 10.11
CA ILE A 57 -5.76 -2.91 9.37
C ILE A 57 -7.04 -3.70 9.62
N ASP A 58 -8.15 -2.99 9.88
CA ASP A 58 -9.48 -3.59 9.86
C ASP A 58 -9.93 -3.78 8.40
N MET A 59 -9.63 -4.95 7.85
CA MET A 59 -9.90 -5.28 6.44
C MET A 59 -11.39 -5.22 6.08
N SER A 60 -12.30 -5.33 7.06
CA SER A 60 -13.75 -5.16 6.82
C SER A 60 -14.13 -3.73 6.43
N LYS A 61 -13.29 -2.75 6.79
CA LYS A 61 -13.50 -1.32 6.49
C LYS A 61 -12.82 -0.87 5.20
N VAL A 62 -11.96 -1.71 4.61
CA VAL A 62 -11.26 -1.38 3.37
C VAL A 62 -12.24 -1.44 2.20
N LYS A 63 -12.19 -0.43 1.33
CA LYS A 63 -13.03 -0.33 0.14
C LYS A 63 -12.24 -0.81 -1.08
N PHE A 64 -12.42 -2.08 -1.46
CA PHE A 64 -11.70 -2.71 -2.57
C PHE A 64 -12.21 -2.27 -3.95
N GLU A 65 -13.52 -2.12 -4.11
CA GLU A 65 -14.16 -1.69 -5.36
C GLU A 65 -14.36 -0.17 -5.42
N SER A 66 -13.52 0.59 -4.71
CA SER A 66 -13.64 2.04 -4.63
C SER A 66 -13.46 2.71 -5.99
N GLN A 67 -14.38 3.59 -6.36
CA GLN A 67 -14.24 4.47 -7.54
C GLN A 67 -14.33 5.96 -7.18
N LYS A 68 -14.72 6.27 -5.94
CA LYS A 68 -14.92 7.64 -5.47
C LYS A 68 -13.74 8.10 -4.61
N ARG A 69 -13.44 9.39 -4.69
CA ARG A 69 -12.39 10.02 -3.88
C ARG A 69 -12.64 9.87 -2.37
N SER A 70 -13.89 9.86 -1.93
CA SER A 70 -14.27 9.61 -0.53
C SER A 70 -13.77 8.26 -0.03
N ASP A 71 -13.86 7.24 -0.89
CA ASP A 71 -13.51 5.86 -0.54
C ASP A 71 -11.99 5.72 -0.47
N PHE A 72 -11.26 6.41 -1.35
CA PHE A 72 -9.80 6.48 -1.31
C PHE A 72 -9.32 7.12 0.00
N LEU A 73 -9.93 8.25 0.39
CA LEU A 73 -9.60 8.93 1.65
C LEU A 73 -9.82 8.02 2.86
N GLN A 74 -10.88 7.21 2.86
CA GLN A 74 -11.13 6.23 3.92
C GLN A 74 -10.01 5.17 3.98
N ASN A 75 -9.64 4.59 2.84
CA ASN A 75 -8.54 3.60 2.79
C ASN A 75 -7.21 4.20 3.29
N TYR A 76 -6.86 5.42 2.84
CA TYR A 76 -5.65 6.09 3.32
C TYR A 76 -5.71 6.46 4.80
N SER A 77 -6.88 6.78 5.35
CA SER A 77 -7.05 7.03 6.79
C SER A 77 -6.77 5.75 7.63
N LEU A 78 -7.24 4.59 7.15
CA LEU A 78 -6.92 3.29 7.76
C LEU A 78 -5.40 3.03 7.71
N LEU A 79 -4.79 3.22 6.54
CA LEU A 79 -3.36 3.03 6.33
C LEU A 79 -2.51 3.91 7.26
N GLN A 80 -2.81 5.21 7.34
CA GLN A 80 -2.13 6.15 8.25
C GLN A 80 -2.25 5.72 9.71
N THR A 81 -3.42 5.22 10.11
CA THR A 81 -3.62 4.71 11.47
C THR A 81 -2.73 3.51 11.76
N ALA A 82 -2.61 2.57 10.82
CA ALA A 82 -1.74 1.40 10.96
C ALA A 82 -0.26 1.78 10.97
N PHE A 83 0.16 2.74 10.15
CA PHE A 83 1.53 3.28 10.15
C PHE A 83 1.91 3.84 11.52
N ARG A 84 1.07 4.71 12.08
CA ARG A 84 1.30 5.30 13.43
C ARG A 84 1.42 4.22 14.50
N LYS A 85 0.54 3.21 14.49
CA LYS A 85 0.60 2.08 15.44
C LYS A 85 1.86 1.25 15.28
N SER A 86 2.35 1.12 14.05
CA SER A 86 3.52 0.29 13.74
C SER A 86 4.84 1.03 13.95
N GLY A 87 4.81 2.34 14.23
CA GLY A 87 6.00 3.19 14.34
C GLY A 87 6.60 3.54 12.98
N VAL A 88 5.81 3.45 11.91
CA VAL A 88 6.20 3.99 10.59
C VAL A 88 6.09 5.51 10.68
N THR A 89 7.21 6.18 10.51
CA THR A 89 7.35 7.64 10.63
C THR A 89 8.04 8.16 9.39
N GLU A 90 7.54 9.27 8.86
CA GLU A 90 8.31 10.13 7.95
C GLU A 90 9.41 10.88 8.72
#